data_AF-L7CH10-F1
#
_entry.id   AF-L7CH10-F1
#
_cell.length_a   1.000
_cell.length_b   1.000
_cell.length_c   1.000
_cell.angle_alpha   90.00
_cell.angle_beta   90.00
_cell.angle_gamma   90.00
#
_symmetry.space_group_name_H-M   'P 1'
#
loop_
_entity.id
_entity.type
_entity.pdbx_description
1 polymer ?
#
loop_
_entity_poly.entity_id
_entity_poly.type
_entity_poly.pdbx_seq_one_letter_code
_entity_poly.pdbx_strand_id
1 'polypeptide(L)'
;MDGKSSITTIEDGDPVNQTDAIWKYLSLGDKAKEPVGLKQNAIVLKPTERELRIYRNFFTGVSARGIGIAFPNKTNLIWDAEQMTLSRVWKNGFFDASMHWRGRGQGRQEPLGDAVSILEGQSTLAQLPSVAAAWPEESARARDFRFGGYQLSGGETIAIGFARGDLKVEDTISSQTPAGEKTSPQLSRTLTISVPAAKGNDQWVWQPTDQPMELAEESEGTQVFRVNNQASLQVQGIQLEKVMVDGKAIWRAALPEGETVTIHQTIVW
;
A
#
# COMPACT_ATOMS: atom_id res chain seq x y z
N MET A 1 -45.57 -8.08 8.01
CA MET A 1 -44.12 -8.34 7.84
C MET A 1 -43.49 -7.01 7.49
N ASP A 2 -42.51 -6.56 8.25
CA ASP A 2 -42.02 -5.17 8.28
C ASP A 2 -41.10 -4.79 7.10
N GLY A 3 -41.28 -5.44 5.95
CA GLY A 3 -40.52 -5.17 4.73
C GLY A 3 -39.00 -5.42 4.80
N LYS A 4 -38.48 -5.99 5.90
CA LYS A 4 -37.05 -6.27 6.07
C LYS A 4 -36.67 -7.68 5.64
N SER A 5 -35.51 -7.78 5.00
CA SER A 5 -34.85 -9.04 4.66
C SER A 5 -34.44 -9.82 5.92
N SER A 6 -34.43 -11.15 5.81
CA SER A 6 -33.91 -12.05 6.83
C SER A 6 -32.39 -11.93 7.04
N ILE A 7 -31.67 -11.37 6.07
CA ILE A 7 -30.24 -11.07 6.16
C ILE A 7 -30.10 -9.61 6.59
N THR A 8 -30.01 -9.34 7.88
CA THR A 8 -29.93 -7.96 8.40
C THR A 8 -28.51 -7.41 8.46
N THR A 9 -27.49 -8.27 8.31
CA THR A 9 -26.06 -7.89 8.38
C THR A 9 -25.55 -7.14 7.14
N ILE A 10 -26.39 -6.97 6.11
CA ILE A 10 -26.07 -6.29 4.86
C ILE A 10 -27.13 -5.22 4.66
N GLU A 11 -26.75 -3.96 4.46
CA GLU A 11 -27.67 -2.82 4.23
C GLU A 11 -28.83 -2.77 5.24
N ASP A 12 -28.58 -3.15 6.50
CA ASP A 12 -29.56 -3.20 7.60
C ASP A 12 -30.86 -3.97 7.32
N GLY A 13 -30.79 -4.91 6.38
CA GLY A 13 -31.92 -5.71 5.92
C GLY A 13 -32.85 -4.98 4.95
N ASP A 14 -32.43 -3.88 4.34
CA ASP A 14 -33.21 -3.20 3.29
C ASP A 14 -33.22 -4.05 2.00
N PRO A 15 -34.37 -4.65 1.63
CA PRO A 15 -34.43 -5.52 0.47
C PRO A 15 -34.21 -4.80 -0.85
N VAL A 16 -34.46 -3.48 -0.94
CA VAL A 16 -34.23 -2.70 -2.15
C VAL A 16 -32.72 -2.58 -2.38
N ASN A 17 -31.99 -2.09 -1.37
CA ASN A 17 -30.53 -1.93 -1.47
C ASN A 17 -29.83 -3.28 -1.66
N GLN A 18 -30.31 -4.34 -1.01
CA GLN A 18 -29.77 -5.69 -1.21
C GLN A 18 -30.01 -6.22 -2.63
N THR A 19 -31.19 -5.98 -3.20
CA THR A 19 -31.51 -6.39 -4.57
C THR A 19 -30.67 -5.60 -5.57
N ASP A 20 -30.50 -4.28 -5.35
CA ASP A 20 -29.65 -3.44 -6.18
C ASP A 20 -28.18 -3.84 -6.11
N ALA A 21 -27.68 -4.25 -4.93
CA ALA A 21 -26.33 -4.79 -4.78
C ALA A 21 -26.13 -6.09 -5.59
N ILE A 22 -27.13 -6.98 -5.61
CA ILE A 22 -27.11 -8.20 -6.43
C ILE A 22 -27.13 -7.83 -7.93
N TRP A 23 -28.00 -6.92 -8.36
CA TRP A 23 -28.03 -6.45 -9.75
C TRP A 23 -26.71 -5.81 -10.17
N LYS A 24 -26.11 -4.99 -9.30
CA LYS A 24 -24.80 -4.40 -9.54
C LYS A 24 -23.71 -5.46 -9.65
N TYR A 25 -23.76 -6.51 -8.85
CA TYR A 25 -22.82 -7.63 -8.95
C TYR A 25 -23.00 -8.39 -10.28
N LEU A 26 -24.23 -8.75 -10.61
CA LEU A 26 -24.54 -9.50 -11.84
C LEU A 26 -24.22 -8.68 -13.11
N SER A 27 -24.39 -7.35 -13.08
CA SER A 27 -24.08 -6.49 -14.22
C SER A 27 -22.58 -6.39 -14.53
N LEU A 28 -21.70 -6.81 -13.62
CA LEU A 28 -20.27 -6.92 -13.89
C LEU A 28 -19.92 -8.08 -14.85
N GLY A 29 -20.82 -9.06 -15.03
CA GLY A 29 -20.62 -10.20 -15.94
C GLY A 29 -19.30 -10.93 -15.69
N ASP A 30 -18.51 -11.15 -16.74
CA ASP A 30 -17.20 -11.82 -16.65
C ASP A 30 -16.14 -11.04 -15.84
N LYS A 31 -16.43 -9.78 -15.48
CA LYS A 31 -15.57 -8.97 -14.59
C LYS A 31 -15.97 -9.09 -13.13
N ALA A 32 -17.06 -9.78 -12.82
CA ALA A 32 -17.48 -10.03 -11.45
C ALA A 32 -16.45 -10.91 -10.74
N LYS A 33 -16.04 -10.54 -9.53
CA LYS A 33 -15.21 -11.43 -8.72
C LYS A 33 -16.04 -12.59 -8.20
N GLU A 34 -15.43 -13.77 -8.14
CA GLU A 34 -16.10 -14.93 -7.56
C GLU A 34 -16.50 -14.67 -6.10
N PRO A 35 -17.73 -15.06 -5.68
CA PRO A 35 -18.18 -14.84 -4.30
C PRO A 35 -17.35 -15.65 -3.30
N VAL A 36 -17.07 -15.04 -2.15
CA VAL A 36 -16.43 -15.72 -1.02
C VAL A 36 -17.33 -16.88 -0.57
N GLY A 37 -16.75 -18.08 -0.46
CA GLY A 37 -17.47 -19.30 -0.05
C GLY A 37 -18.00 -20.15 -1.21
N LEU A 38 -17.97 -19.67 -2.46
CA LEU A 38 -18.35 -20.50 -3.61
C LEU A 38 -17.35 -21.65 -3.83
N LYS A 39 -16.06 -21.39 -3.60
CA LYS A 39 -15.00 -22.41 -3.62
C LYS A 39 -15.00 -23.19 -2.32
N GLN A 40 -15.62 -24.38 -2.34
CA GLN A 40 -15.65 -25.30 -1.18
C GLN A 40 -14.27 -25.60 -0.59
N ASN A 41 -13.21 -25.46 -1.39
CA ASN A 41 -11.84 -25.75 -1.00
C ASN A 41 -10.98 -24.48 -0.83
N ALA A 42 -11.49 -23.26 -0.72
CA ALA A 42 -10.62 -22.11 -0.48
C ALA A 42 -9.98 -22.14 0.92
N ILE A 43 -8.71 -21.72 1.04
CA ILE A 43 -8.02 -21.46 2.31
C ILE A 43 -7.89 -19.95 2.46
N VAL A 44 -9.01 -19.28 2.72
CA VAL A 44 -9.03 -17.82 2.84
C VAL A 44 -8.36 -17.39 4.14
N LEU A 45 -7.22 -16.71 4.00
CA LEU A 45 -6.49 -16.14 5.12
C LEU A 45 -7.22 -14.91 5.65
N LYS A 46 -7.30 -14.80 6.97
CA LYS A 46 -7.88 -13.65 7.65
C LYS A 46 -7.01 -13.28 8.87
N PRO A 47 -6.93 -11.98 9.22
CA PRO A 47 -6.45 -11.56 10.53
C PRO A 47 -7.36 -12.09 11.63
N THR A 48 -6.83 -12.17 12.85
CA THR A 48 -7.70 -12.33 14.04
C THR A 48 -8.30 -10.96 14.38
N GLU A 49 -9.18 -10.89 15.36
CA GLU A 49 -9.79 -9.61 15.76
C GLU A 49 -8.78 -8.58 16.26
N ARG A 50 -7.59 -9.01 16.72
CA ARG A 50 -6.60 -8.13 17.38
C ARG A 50 -5.20 -8.22 16.78
N GLU A 51 -4.98 -9.08 15.79
CA GLU A 51 -3.65 -9.27 15.21
C GLU A 51 -3.72 -9.34 13.69
N LEU A 52 -2.81 -8.61 13.07
CA LEU A 52 -2.58 -8.66 11.64
C LEU A 52 -2.19 -10.06 11.17
N ARG A 53 -2.51 -10.37 9.92
CA ARG A 53 -2.10 -11.62 9.26
C ARG A 53 -1.00 -11.32 8.24
N ILE A 54 0.11 -12.04 8.37
CA ILE A 54 1.17 -12.05 7.36
C ILE A 54 1.01 -13.24 6.43
N TYR A 55 1.23 -13.00 5.14
CA TYR A 55 1.37 -14.03 4.12
C TYR A 55 2.51 -13.68 3.17
N ARG A 56 3.58 -14.48 3.19
CA ARG A 56 4.76 -14.28 2.32
C ARG A 56 4.69 -15.27 1.17
N ASN A 57 4.52 -14.77 -0.04
CA ASN A 57 4.44 -15.62 -1.24
C ASN A 57 4.63 -14.80 -2.53
N PHE A 58 4.38 -15.44 -3.67
CA PHE A 58 4.42 -14.80 -4.99
C PHE A 58 3.08 -14.12 -5.31
N PHE A 59 3.11 -12.82 -5.62
CA PHE A 59 1.93 -12.02 -5.94
C PHE A 59 1.99 -11.41 -7.33
N THR A 60 0.89 -11.36 -8.05
CA THR A 60 0.86 -10.77 -9.41
C THR A 60 1.32 -9.30 -9.38
N GLY A 61 2.26 -8.96 -10.27
CA GLY A 61 2.78 -7.60 -10.41
C GLY A 61 3.54 -7.05 -9.18
N VAL A 62 4.21 -7.94 -8.45
CA VAL A 62 5.15 -7.66 -7.34
C VAL A 62 6.37 -8.59 -7.53
N SER A 63 7.51 -8.34 -6.91
CA SER A 63 8.67 -9.25 -6.98
C SER A 63 8.40 -10.63 -6.36
N ALA A 64 9.41 -11.50 -6.37
CA ALA A 64 9.37 -12.79 -5.69
C ALA A 64 9.46 -12.68 -4.14
N ARG A 65 9.57 -11.47 -3.60
CA ARG A 65 9.79 -11.20 -2.16
C ARG A 65 8.65 -10.40 -1.54
N GLY A 66 7.43 -10.57 -2.05
CA GLY A 66 6.25 -9.91 -1.51
C GLY A 66 5.87 -10.38 -0.11
N ILE A 67 5.42 -9.44 0.71
CA ILE A 67 4.90 -9.63 2.06
C ILE A 67 3.48 -9.08 2.08
N GLY A 68 2.50 -9.95 1.99
CA GLY A 68 1.10 -9.60 2.21
C GLY A 68 0.83 -9.38 3.69
N ILE A 69 0.13 -8.29 4.02
CA ILE A 69 -0.28 -7.91 5.36
C ILE A 69 -1.78 -7.61 5.34
N ALA A 70 -2.54 -8.21 6.25
CA ALA A 70 -3.97 -7.94 6.44
C ALA A 70 -4.23 -7.40 7.84
N PHE A 71 -4.98 -6.31 7.94
CA PHE A 71 -5.40 -5.70 9.20
C PHE A 71 -6.82 -6.11 9.58
N PRO A 72 -7.17 -6.15 10.89
CA PRO A 72 -8.50 -6.56 11.36
C PRO A 72 -9.67 -5.79 10.73
N ASN A 73 -9.48 -4.53 10.37
CA ASN A 73 -10.49 -3.67 9.73
C ASN A 73 -10.66 -3.91 8.22
N LYS A 74 -10.20 -5.05 7.70
CA LYS A 74 -10.31 -5.47 6.28
C LYS A 74 -9.54 -4.58 5.31
N THR A 75 -8.52 -3.87 5.77
CA THR A 75 -7.50 -3.32 4.87
C THR A 75 -6.38 -4.31 4.70
N ASN A 76 -5.79 -4.30 3.51
CA ASN A 76 -4.72 -5.20 3.15
C ASN A 76 -3.69 -4.43 2.34
N LEU A 77 -2.44 -4.88 2.43
CA LEU A 77 -1.35 -4.35 1.62
C LEU A 77 -0.36 -5.43 1.23
N ILE A 78 0.46 -5.14 0.22
CA ILE A 78 1.67 -5.89 -0.10
C ILE A 78 2.86 -4.95 0.04
N TRP A 79 3.82 -5.35 0.88
CA TRP A 79 5.14 -4.73 0.94
C TRP A 79 6.15 -5.59 0.16
N ASP A 80 6.86 -5.00 -0.80
CA ASP A 80 7.82 -5.70 -1.66
C ASP A 80 9.25 -5.58 -1.11
N ALA A 81 9.80 -6.66 -0.56
CA ALA A 81 11.14 -6.65 0.02
C ALA A 81 12.30 -6.70 -0.99
N GLU A 82 12.02 -6.73 -2.29
CA GLU A 82 13.03 -6.52 -3.34
C GLU A 82 13.13 -5.06 -3.76
N GLN A 83 11.98 -4.38 -3.80
CA GLN A 83 11.87 -2.97 -4.19
C GLN A 83 11.89 -2.02 -2.98
N MET A 84 11.69 -2.51 -1.76
CA MET A 84 11.50 -1.74 -0.53
C MET A 84 10.29 -0.80 -0.62
N THR A 85 9.15 -1.33 -1.08
CA THR A 85 7.96 -0.52 -1.39
C THR A 85 6.68 -1.02 -0.75
N LEU A 86 5.79 -0.10 -0.41
CA LEU A 86 4.36 -0.35 -0.23
C LEU A 86 3.71 -0.48 -1.62
N SER A 87 3.80 -1.66 -2.22
CA SER A 87 3.46 -1.85 -3.63
C SER A 87 1.96 -1.69 -3.91
N ARG A 88 1.11 -2.30 -3.09
CA ARG A 88 -0.35 -2.37 -3.32
C ARG A 88 -1.14 -2.27 -2.03
N VAL A 89 -2.34 -1.73 -2.14
CA VAL A 89 -3.35 -1.69 -1.07
C VAL A 89 -4.72 -2.09 -1.61
N TRP A 90 -5.55 -2.73 -0.79
CA TRP A 90 -6.92 -3.12 -1.15
C TRP A 90 -7.80 -3.35 0.09
N LYS A 91 -9.12 -3.44 -0.12
CA LYS A 91 -10.12 -3.66 0.95
C LYS A 91 -10.73 -5.07 0.87
N ASN A 92 -11.38 -5.51 1.95
CA ASN A 92 -12.13 -6.78 2.04
C ASN A 92 -11.21 -8.02 2.04
N GLY A 93 -11.49 -9.00 1.17
CA GLY A 93 -10.81 -10.29 1.18
C GLY A 93 -9.29 -10.17 1.01
N PHE A 94 -8.53 -10.91 1.83
CA PHE A 94 -7.07 -10.91 1.76
C PHE A 94 -6.58 -11.84 0.63
N PHE A 95 -6.10 -13.04 0.96
CA PHE A 95 -5.64 -14.04 -0.01
C PHE A 95 -6.26 -15.41 0.24
N ASP A 96 -6.43 -16.17 -0.85
CA ASP A 96 -6.68 -17.59 -0.78
C ASP A 96 -5.32 -18.32 -0.82
N ALA A 97 -4.89 -18.90 0.29
CA ALA A 97 -3.62 -19.61 0.37
C ALA A 97 -3.67 -20.98 -0.35
N SER A 98 -4.84 -21.42 -0.82
CA SER A 98 -5.00 -22.74 -1.45
C SER A 98 -4.10 -22.94 -2.66
N MET A 99 -3.78 -21.86 -3.40
CA MET A 99 -2.86 -21.89 -4.55
C MET A 99 -1.48 -22.41 -4.15
N HIS A 100 -0.94 -21.96 -3.02
CA HIS A 100 0.43 -22.27 -2.62
C HIS A 100 0.53 -23.37 -1.56
N TRP A 101 -0.56 -23.65 -0.84
CA TRP A 101 -0.58 -24.67 0.21
C TRP A 101 -1.11 -26.03 -0.26
N ARG A 102 -1.47 -26.15 -1.54
CA ARG A 102 -1.81 -27.43 -2.17
C ARG A 102 -0.84 -27.80 -3.28
N GLY A 103 -0.52 -29.09 -3.33
CA GLY A 103 0.34 -29.66 -4.38
C GLY A 103 1.69 -28.95 -4.45
N ARG A 104 2.12 -28.60 -5.66
CA ARG A 104 3.44 -27.97 -5.90
C ARG A 104 3.43 -26.45 -5.80
N GLY A 105 2.30 -25.82 -5.46
CA GLY A 105 2.23 -24.39 -5.15
C GLY A 105 2.74 -23.46 -6.25
N GLN A 106 2.46 -23.77 -7.52
CA GLN A 106 2.90 -22.94 -8.65
C GLN A 106 1.87 -21.84 -8.94
N GLY A 107 2.36 -20.62 -9.19
CA GLY A 107 1.53 -19.49 -9.59
C GLY A 107 1.91 -18.18 -8.92
N ARG A 108 1.10 -17.16 -9.16
CA ARG A 108 1.14 -15.88 -8.45
C ARG A 108 -0.28 -15.58 -7.98
N GLN A 109 -0.40 -15.23 -6.71
CA GLN A 109 -1.69 -14.98 -6.09
C GLN A 109 -2.15 -13.54 -6.36
N GLU A 110 -3.43 -13.40 -6.70
CA GLU A 110 -4.11 -12.11 -6.79
C GLU A 110 -4.89 -11.79 -5.49
N PRO A 111 -5.06 -10.51 -5.14
CA PRO A 111 -5.94 -10.08 -4.07
C PRO A 111 -7.38 -10.61 -4.26
N LEU A 112 -7.98 -11.17 -3.21
CA LEU A 112 -9.39 -11.57 -3.24
C LEU A 112 -10.34 -10.37 -3.16
N GLY A 113 -9.91 -9.32 -2.48
CA GLY A 113 -10.72 -8.15 -2.13
C GLY A 113 -10.69 -7.06 -3.19
N ASP A 114 -11.35 -5.94 -2.90
CA ASP A 114 -11.75 -4.88 -3.84
C ASP A 114 -10.91 -3.61 -3.71
N ALA A 115 -11.11 -2.68 -4.63
CA ALA A 115 -10.37 -1.42 -4.68
C ALA A 115 -8.84 -1.66 -4.64
N VAL A 116 -8.34 -2.55 -5.50
CA VAL A 116 -6.91 -2.80 -5.59
C VAL A 116 -6.26 -1.57 -6.22
N SER A 117 -5.44 -0.86 -5.44
CA SER A 117 -4.67 0.29 -5.88
C SER A 117 -3.18 -0.05 -5.86
N ILE A 118 -2.48 0.34 -6.93
CA ILE A 118 -1.02 0.26 -7.02
C ILE A 118 -0.48 1.60 -6.53
N LEU A 119 0.40 1.56 -5.52
CA LEU A 119 0.99 2.76 -4.96
C LEU A 119 2.44 2.90 -5.38
N GLU A 120 3.27 1.88 -5.23
CA GLU A 120 4.72 2.00 -5.49
C GLU A 120 5.22 0.82 -6.33
N GLY A 121 5.36 1.03 -7.64
CA GLY A 121 5.88 0.04 -8.59
C GLY A 121 7.39 -0.12 -8.55
N GLN A 122 8.10 0.87 -8.02
CA GLN A 122 9.56 0.89 -7.85
C GLN A 122 9.93 1.58 -6.54
N SER A 123 11.14 1.29 -6.06
CA SER A 123 11.74 1.93 -4.88
C SER A 123 11.52 3.43 -4.85
N THR A 124 11.11 3.95 -3.68
CA THR A 124 10.85 5.37 -3.44
C THR A 124 12.09 6.18 -3.09
N LEU A 125 13.25 5.54 -2.94
CA LEU A 125 14.53 6.18 -2.63
C LEU A 125 15.61 5.92 -3.69
N ALA A 126 16.34 6.97 -4.05
CA ALA A 126 17.51 6.92 -4.92
C ALA A 126 18.53 7.99 -4.51
N GLN A 127 19.81 7.72 -4.79
CA GLN A 127 20.85 8.74 -4.71
C GLN A 127 21.07 9.27 -6.13
N LEU A 128 20.90 10.57 -6.33
CA LEU A 128 20.83 11.21 -7.64
C LEU A 128 21.67 12.50 -7.66
N PRO A 129 22.22 12.91 -8.81
CA PRO A 129 22.92 14.19 -8.94
C PRO A 129 21.99 15.39 -8.78
N SER A 130 20.68 15.21 -9.04
CA SER A 130 19.65 16.21 -8.77
C SER A 130 18.27 15.56 -8.60
N VAL A 131 17.36 16.28 -7.95
CA VAL A 131 15.92 15.97 -7.85
C VAL A 131 15.25 15.75 -9.22
N ALA A 132 15.74 16.39 -10.28
CA ALA A 132 15.21 16.25 -11.64
C ALA A 132 15.93 15.19 -12.49
N ALA A 133 16.88 14.44 -11.93
CA ALA A 133 17.58 13.38 -12.66
C ALA A 133 16.66 12.18 -12.97
N ALA A 134 17.01 11.38 -13.98
CA ALA A 134 16.30 10.14 -14.28
C ALA A 134 16.28 9.19 -13.07
N TRP A 135 15.17 8.47 -12.88
CA TRP A 135 15.11 7.46 -11.82
C TRP A 135 15.85 6.18 -12.26
N PRO A 136 16.58 5.49 -11.37
CA PRO A 136 17.27 4.26 -11.74
C PRO A 136 16.27 3.15 -12.12
N GLU A 137 16.58 2.38 -13.16
CA GLU A 137 15.73 1.26 -13.61
C GLU A 137 15.95 -0.01 -12.77
N GLU A 138 17.11 -0.12 -12.12
CA GLU A 138 17.44 -1.28 -11.31
C GLU A 138 16.64 -1.33 -10.00
N SER A 139 16.25 -2.54 -9.60
CA SER A 139 15.55 -2.76 -8.33
C SER A 139 16.34 -2.24 -7.14
N ALA A 140 15.66 -1.91 -6.04
CA ALA A 140 16.34 -1.48 -4.81
C ALA A 140 17.43 -2.46 -4.40
N ARG A 141 17.14 -3.76 -4.45
CA ARG A 141 18.12 -4.81 -4.14
C ARG A 141 19.36 -4.77 -5.04
N ALA A 142 19.18 -4.55 -6.35
CA ALA A 142 20.29 -4.42 -7.30
C ALA A 142 21.10 -3.13 -7.07
N ARG A 143 20.47 -2.10 -6.50
CA ARG A 143 21.11 -0.86 -6.02
C ARG A 143 21.66 -0.95 -4.59
N ASP A 144 21.84 -2.16 -4.07
CA ASP A 144 22.40 -2.45 -2.74
C ASP A 144 21.53 -2.10 -1.52
N PHE A 145 20.23 -1.89 -1.71
CA PHE A 145 19.33 -1.90 -0.55
C PHE A 145 19.23 -3.32 0.04
N ARG A 146 19.11 -3.36 1.36
CA ARG A 146 19.00 -4.58 2.17
C ARG A 146 17.79 -4.48 3.07
N PHE A 147 16.89 -5.44 2.91
CA PHE A 147 15.75 -5.63 3.80
C PHE A 147 16.26 -6.12 5.17
N GLY A 148 15.89 -5.40 6.23
CA GLY A 148 16.30 -5.65 7.61
C GLY A 148 15.32 -6.48 8.43
N GLY A 149 14.16 -6.85 7.86
CA GLY A 149 13.10 -7.55 8.58
C GLY A 149 11.95 -6.63 8.97
N TYR A 150 11.00 -7.18 9.72
CA TYR A 150 9.88 -6.42 10.28
C TYR A 150 9.56 -6.90 11.69
N GLN A 151 8.96 -6.01 12.48
CA GLN A 151 8.41 -6.30 13.80
C GLN A 151 6.93 -5.93 13.83
N LEU A 152 6.14 -6.73 14.56
CA LEU A 152 4.74 -6.43 14.80
C LEU A 152 4.63 -5.82 16.19
N SER A 153 3.90 -4.71 16.32
CA SER A 153 3.68 -4.02 17.58
C SER A 153 2.20 -3.86 17.85
N GLY A 154 1.75 -4.24 19.05
CA GLY A 154 0.36 -4.10 19.47
C GLY A 154 -0.67 -4.82 18.60
N GLY A 155 -0.25 -5.77 17.75
CA GLY A 155 -1.11 -6.53 16.84
C GLY A 155 -1.62 -5.76 15.60
N GLU A 156 -1.57 -4.43 15.60
CA GLU A 156 -2.19 -3.59 14.56
C GLU A 156 -1.19 -2.72 13.80
N THR A 157 0.08 -2.76 14.19
CA THR A 157 1.17 -1.99 13.55
C THR A 157 2.28 -2.93 13.12
N ILE A 158 2.83 -2.66 11.93
CA ILE A 158 4.05 -3.30 11.43
C ILE A 158 5.13 -2.24 11.20
N ALA A 159 6.33 -2.47 11.72
CA ALA A 159 7.51 -1.65 11.46
C ALA A 159 8.47 -2.46 10.59
N ILE A 160 8.92 -1.89 9.48
CA ILE A 160 9.75 -2.55 8.47
C ILE A 160 11.06 -1.81 8.32
N GLY A 161 12.17 -2.49 8.59
CA GLY A 161 13.51 -1.90 8.47
C GLY A 161 14.15 -2.22 7.13
N PHE A 162 14.82 -1.26 6.51
CA PHE A 162 15.74 -1.50 5.39
C PHE A 162 16.85 -0.43 5.32
N ALA A 163 17.93 -0.71 4.61
CA ALA A 163 19.10 0.17 4.56
C ALA A 163 19.87 0.07 3.25
N ARG A 164 20.67 1.10 2.93
CA ARG A 164 21.71 1.11 1.89
C ARG A 164 22.93 1.86 2.41
N GLY A 165 23.99 1.13 2.70
CA GLY A 165 25.16 1.69 3.38
C GLY A 165 24.76 2.33 4.72
N ASP A 166 25.07 3.62 4.87
CA ASP A 166 24.77 4.40 6.09
C ASP A 166 23.33 4.94 6.12
N LEU A 167 22.60 4.91 5.00
CA LEU A 167 21.17 5.25 4.96
C LEU A 167 20.35 4.15 5.64
N LYS A 168 19.52 4.53 6.61
CA LYS A 168 18.59 3.62 7.30
C LYS A 168 17.16 4.13 7.19
N VAL A 169 16.23 3.22 7.00
CA VAL A 169 14.79 3.51 6.91
C VAL A 169 14.02 2.57 7.81
N GLU A 170 13.09 3.13 8.57
CA GLU A 170 12.00 2.42 9.22
C GLU A 170 10.67 2.87 8.59
N ASP A 171 9.91 1.92 8.07
CA ASP A 171 8.59 2.10 7.48
C ASP A 171 7.54 1.49 8.41
N THR A 172 6.87 2.35 9.18
CA THR A 172 5.87 1.95 10.17
C THR A 172 4.48 2.17 9.61
N ILE A 173 3.69 1.11 9.51
CA ILE A 173 2.35 1.13 8.91
C ILE A 173 1.32 0.58 9.90
N SER A 174 0.22 1.31 10.04
CA SER A 174 -0.99 0.88 10.75
C SER A 174 -2.22 1.16 9.89
N SER A 175 -3.34 0.51 10.21
CA SER A 175 -4.63 0.85 9.61
C SER A 175 -5.59 1.37 10.66
N GLN A 176 -6.33 2.40 10.30
CA GLN A 176 -7.33 3.03 11.17
C GLN A 176 -8.64 3.18 10.41
N THR A 177 -9.75 3.05 11.12
CA THR A 177 -11.07 3.47 10.63
C THR A 177 -11.43 4.73 11.41
N PRO A 178 -11.41 5.93 10.78
CA PRO A 178 -11.76 7.15 11.47
C PRO A 178 -13.17 7.09 12.06
N ALA A 179 -13.45 7.80 13.16
CA ALA A 179 -14.79 7.85 13.73
C ALA A 179 -15.74 8.65 12.81
N GLY A 180 -16.97 8.15 12.58
CA GLY A 180 -18.01 8.82 11.79
C GLY A 180 -18.92 7.84 11.05
N GLU A 181 -20.09 8.30 10.59
CA GLU A 181 -21.15 7.42 10.04
C GLU A 181 -20.81 6.77 8.68
N LYS A 182 -19.77 7.22 7.97
CA LYS A 182 -19.40 6.73 6.62
C LYS A 182 -17.89 6.81 6.32
N THR A 183 -17.05 6.38 7.25
CA THR A 183 -15.59 6.43 7.05
C THR A 183 -15.08 5.17 6.37
N SER A 184 -14.23 5.35 5.36
CA SER A 184 -13.44 4.23 4.81
C SER A 184 -12.20 4.03 5.68
N PRO A 185 -11.76 2.78 5.88
CA PRO A 185 -10.46 2.51 6.45
C PRO A 185 -9.35 3.22 5.65
N GLN A 186 -8.36 3.74 6.37
CA GLN A 186 -7.17 4.38 5.82
C GLN A 186 -5.91 3.69 6.36
N LEU A 187 -4.80 3.84 5.66
CA LEU A 187 -3.49 3.52 6.21
C LEU A 187 -2.84 4.79 6.76
N SER A 188 -2.27 4.69 7.95
CA SER A 188 -1.33 5.65 8.48
C SER A 188 0.06 5.04 8.38
N ARG A 189 0.95 5.73 7.67
CA ARG A 189 2.33 5.29 7.43
C ARG A 189 3.29 6.38 7.88
N THR A 190 4.35 5.99 8.57
CA THR A 190 5.44 6.87 8.96
C THR A 190 6.75 6.30 8.42
N LEU A 191 7.45 7.09 7.60
CA LEU A 191 8.81 6.79 7.15
C LEU A 191 9.79 7.59 8.01
N THR A 192 10.62 6.90 8.78
CA THR A 192 11.73 7.51 9.51
C THR A 192 13.02 7.18 8.76
N ILE A 193 13.65 8.20 8.17
CA ILE A 193 14.80 8.04 7.27
C ILE A 193 16.00 8.75 7.90
N SER A 194 17.00 8.00 8.35
CA SER A 194 18.29 8.54 8.77
C SER A 194 19.19 8.66 7.54
N VAL A 195 19.43 9.89 7.11
CA VAL A 195 20.19 10.25 5.91
C VAL A 195 21.65 10.44 6.28
N PRO A 196 22.61 9.78 5.61
CA PRO A 196 24.02 10.03 5.86
C PRO A 196 24.42 11.43 5.40
N ALA A 197 25.50 11.97 5.96
CA ALA A 197 26.13 13.18 5.42
C ALA A 197 26.60 12.95 3.96
N ALA A 198 26.61 14.01 3.15
CA ALA A 198 27.08 13.96 1.77
C ALA A 198 28.42 13.23 1.64
N LYS A 199 28.48 12.33 0.66
CA LYS A 199 29.73 11.77 0.15
C LYS A 199 29.71 11.97 -1.36
N GLY A 200 30.18 13.13 -1.82
CA GLY A 200 30.21 13.51 -3.24
C GLY A 200 29.12 14.50 -3.61
N ASN A 201 28.75 14.52 -4.90
CA ASN A 201 27.82 15.50 -5.48
C ASN A 201 26.37 15.00 -5.55
N ASP A 202 26.14 13.71 -5.28
CA ASP A 202 24.81 13.13 -5.35
C ASP A 202 24.08 13.23 -4.01
N GLN A 203 22.79 13.58 -4.08
CA GLN A 203 21.89 13.73 -2.94
C GLN A 203 20.89 12.57 -2.88
N TRP A 204 20.40 12.29 -1.67
CA TRP A 204 19.28 11.36 -1.51
C TRP A 204 17.98 12.04 -1.92
N VAL A 205 17.22 11.38 -2.79
CA VAL A 205 15.94 11.87 -3.29
C VAL A 205 14.87 10.85 -2.94
N TRP A 206 13.77 11.36 -2.41
CA TRP A 206 12.56 10.62 -2.16
C TRP A 206 11.50 10.95 -3.21
N GLN A 207 10.91 9.92 -3.79
CA GLN A 207 9.77 9.97 -4.68
C GLN A 207 8.65 9.12 -4.05
N PRO A 208 7.52 9.70 -3.62
CA PRO A 208 6.49 8.96 -2.87
C PRO A 208 5.88 7.81 -3.66
N THR A 209 5.81 7.93 -4.98
CA THR A 209 5.23 6.94 -5.89
C THR A 209 5.70 7.18 -7.33
N ASP A 210 5.72 6.13 -8.15
CA ASP A 210 5.90 6.19 -9.61
C ASP A 210 4.60 6.37 -10.39
N GLN A 211 3.47 6.42 -9.70
CA GLN A 211 2.17 6.70 -10.27
C GLN A 211 1.97 8.20 -10.54
N PRO A 212 1.11 8.58 -11.50
CA PRO A 212 0.73 9.97 -11.70
C PRO A 212 0.15 10.59 -10.43
N MET A 213 0.64 11.78 -10.08
CA MET A 213 0.23 12.55 -8.91
C MET A 213 -0.17 13.97 -9.28
N GLU A 214 -1.30 14.42 -8.75
CA GLU A 214 -1.78 15.80 -8.86
C GLU A 214 -2.00 16.37 -7.47
N LEU A 215 -1.42 17.55 -7.21
CA LEU A 215 -1.65 18.27 -5.96
C LEU A 215 -3.10 18.76 -5.93
N ALA A 216 -3.84 18.34 -4.91
CA ALA A 216 -5.22 18.73 -4.69
C ALA A 216 -5.32 19.89 -3.70
N GLU A 217 -4.61 19.79 -2.58
CA GLU A 217 -4.64 20.77 -1.49
C GLU A 217 -3.24 20.90 -0.87
N GLU A 218 -2.90 22.10 -0.43
CA GLU A 218 -1.70 22.37 0.36
C GLU A 218 -2.05 23.37 1.45
N SER A 219 -1.77 23.01 2.71
CA SER A 219 -2.02 23.86 3.87
C SER A 219 -1.14 23.44 5.03
N GLU A 220 -0.60 24.41 5.77
CA GLU A 220 0.13 24.19 7.05
C GLU A 220 1.21 23.09 6.97
N GLY A 221 2.00 23.06 5.89
CA GLY A 221 3.07 22.07 5.69
C GLY A 221 2.59 20.66 5.38
N THR A 222 1.31 20.51 5.01
CA THR A 222 0.69 19.28 4.52
C THR A 222 0.35 19.42 3.06
N GLN A 223 0.73 18.43 2.24
CA GLN A 223 0.36 18.33 0.84
C GLN A 223 -0.54 17.12 0.61
N VAL A 224 -1.68 17.30 -0.06
CA VAL A 224 -2.63 16.23 -0.39
C VAL A 224 -2.64 16.04 -1.89
N PHE A 225 -2.44 14.80 -2.32
CA PHE A 225 -2.35 14.42 -3.73
C PHE A 225 -3.43 13.43 -4.11
N ARG A 226 -3.95 13.56 -5.33
CA ARG A 226 -4.65 12.48 -6.04
C ARG A 226 -3.62 11.61 -6.73
N VAL A 227 -3.67 10.30 -6.49
CA VAL A 227 -2.74 9.31 -7.03
C VAL A 227 -3.48 8.34 -7.95
N ASN A 228 -3.06 8.29 -9.22
CA ASN A 228 -3.64 7.43 -10.27
C ASN A 228 -5.18 7.48 -10.37
N ASN A 229 -5.80 8.60 -9.97
CA ASN A 229 -7.26 8.77 -9.88
C ASN A 229 -7.99 7.70 -9.04
N GLN A 230 -7.28 6.95 -8.20
CA GLN A 230 -7.81 5.85 -7.39
C GLN A 230 -7.56 6.05 -5.89
N ALA A 231 -6.48 6.76 -5.53
CA ALA A 231 -6.11 7.00 -4.15
C ALA A 231 -5.89 8.49 -3.86
N SER A 232 -5.96 8.82 -2.58
CA SER A 232 -5.49 10.07 -1.99
C SER A 232 -4.27 9.77 -1.13
N LEU A 233 -3.23 10.60 -1.26
CA LEU A 233 -2.02 10.55 -0.45
C LEU A 233 -1.82 11.92 0.20
N GLN A 234 -1.98 11.97 1.52
CA GLN A 234 -1.55 13.11 2.32
C GLN A 234 -0.09 12.89 2.73
N VAL A 235 0.74 13.93 2.65
CA VAL A 235 2.16 13.93 3.03
C VAL A 235 2.43 15.10 3.97
N GLN A 236 3.14 14.84 5.07
CA GLN A 236 3.64 15.84 6.01
C GLN A 236 5.05 15.47 6.46
N GLY A 237 5.85 16.46 6.86
CA GLY A 237 7.22 16.27 7.37
C GLY A 237 8.31 16.46 6.32
N ILE A 238 7.93 16.58 5.04
CA ILE A 238 8.80 17.03 3.96
C ILE A 238 7.96 17.69 2.86
N GLN A 239 8.49 18.75 2.24
CA GLN A 239 7.84 19.42 1.11
C GLN A 239 8.25 18.73 -0.19
N LEU A 240 7.29 18.25 -0.96
CA LEU A 240 7.49 17.80 -2.32
C LEU A 240 7.45 18.97 -3.28
N GLU A 241 8.38 18.96 -4.23
CA GLU A 241 8.43 19.87 -5.35
C GLU A 241 8.06 19.15 -6.66
N LYS A 242 7.41 19.89 -7.54
CA LYS A 242 7.07 19.42 -8.88
C LYS A 242 8.28 19.62 -9.78
N VAL A 243 8.87 18.53 -10.25
CA VAL A 243 10.02 18.51 -11.16
C VAL A 243 9.62 17.95 -12.52
N MET A 244 10.32 18.39 -13.57
CA MET A 244 10.14 17.86 -14.92
C MET A 244 11.27 16.87 -15.22
N VAL A 245 10.91 15.62 -15.52
CA VAL A 245 11.85 14.55 -15.90
C VAL A 245 11.33 13.94 -17.19
N ASP A 246 12.13 13.98 -18.26
CA ASP A 246 11.76 13.47 -19.58
C ASP A 246 10.38 13.97 -20.08
N GLY A 247 10.08 15.24 -19.82
CA GLY A 247 8.81 15.87 -20.21
C GLY A 247 7.61 15.50 -19.35
N LYS A 248 7.79 14.70 -18.29
CA LYS A 248 6.74 14.34 -17.33
C LYS A 248 6.91 15.11 -16.03
N ALA A 249 5.80 15.60 -15.49
CA ALA A 249 5.79 16.17 -14.15
C ALA A 249 5.78 15.05 -13.10
N ILE A 250 6.73 15.11 -12.16
CA ILE A 250 6.89 14.17 -11.05
C ILE A 250 7.04 14.97 -9.76
N TRP A 251 6.58 14.42 -8.63
CA TRP A 251 6.72 15.02 -7.31
C TRP A 251 7.83 14.33 -6.53
N ARG A 252 8.82 15.09 -6.08
CA ARG A 252 10.01 14.59 -5.39
C ARG A 252 10.45 15.54 -4.29
N ALA A 253 11.28 15.05 -3.38
CA ALA A 253 11.97 15.88 -2.42
C ALA A 253 13.42 15.42 -2.27
N ALA A 254 14.34 16.37 -2.18
CA ALA A 254 15.67 16.12 -1.65
C ALA A 254 15.58 15.84 -0.15
N LEU A 255 16.26 14.81 0.32
CA LEU A 255 16.35 14.52 1.75
C LEU A 255 17.54 15.29 2.37
N PRO A 256 17.36 16.01 3.49
CA PRO A 256 18.44 16.72 4.17
C PRO A 256 19.52 15.77 4.64
N GLU A 257 20.76 16.05 4.24
CA GLU A 257 21.92 15.19 4.51
C GLU A 257 22.36 15.29 5.97
N GLY A 258 22.76 14.15 6.54
CA GLY A 258 23.20 14.09 7.94
C GLY A 258 22.07 14.24 8.97
N GLU A 259 20.82 14.32 8.52
CA GLU A 259 19.64 14.48 9.36
C GLU A 259 18.77 13.21 9.37
N THR A 260 17.85 13.13 10.34
CA THR A 260 16.76 12.16 10.31
C THR A 260 15.48 12.87 9.94
N VAL A 261 14.84 12.42 8.87
CA VAL A 261 13.54 12.93 8.40
C VAL A 261 12.45 11.97 8.83
N THR A 262 11.36 12.51 9.37
CA THR A 262 10.15 11.76 9.65
C THR A 262 9.05 12.24 8.72
N ILE A 263 8.57 11.37 7.84
CA ILE A 263 7.53 11.66 6.86
C ILE A 263 6.26 10.91 7.29
N HIS A 264 5.16 11.63 7.48
CA HIS A 264 3.87 11.06 7.77
C HIS A 264 3.01 11.01 6.51
N GLN A 265 2.37 9.87 6.29
CA GLN A 265 1.48 9.61 5.17
C GLN A 265 0.12 9.11 5.66
N THR A 266 -0.95 9.68 5.12
CA THR A 266 -2.30 9.10 5.19
C THR A 266 -2.73 8.68 3.80
N ILE A 267 -3.08 7.41 3.64
CA ILE A 267 -3.42 6.81 2.34
C ILE A 267 -4.87 6.33 2.37
N VAL A 268 -5.66 6.79 1.41
CA VAL A 268 -7.07 6.43 1.22
C VAL A 268 -7.26 5.97 -0.22
N TRP A 269 -8.00 4.88 -0.44
CA TRP A 269 -8.26 4.30 -1.77
C TRP A 269 -9.65 3.65 -1.82
#